data_AF-A0A521TX65-F1
#
_entry.id   AF-A0A521TX65-F1
#
_cell.length_a   1.000
_cell.length_b   1.000
_cell.length_c   1.000
_cell.angle_alpha   90.00
_cell.angle_beta   90.00
_cell.angle_gamma   90.00
#
_symmetry.space_group_name_H-M   'P 1'
#
loop_
_entity.id
_entity.type
_entity.pdbx_description
1 polymer ?
#
loop_
_entity_poly.entity_id
_entity_poly.type
_entity_poly.pdbx_seq_one_letter_code
_entity_poly.pdbx_strand_id
1 'polypeptide(L)'
;MKSVRLGPERDEQLARAAQAEGLTESEYIRRALDRALAEFAARGTLRERLSDVIGSVRSSGGVARRTSEAFAELMDEERKRP
;
A
#
# COMPACT_ATOMS: atom_id res chain seq x y z
N MET A 1 13.94 -11.41 17.07
CA MET A 1 12.69 -10.92 17.66
C MET A 1 12.77 -9.41 17.73
N LYS A 2 11.86 -8.67 17.07
CA LYS A 2 11.81 -7.20 17.17
C LYS A 2 10.91 -6.84 18.35
N SER A 3 11.35 -5.93 19.22
CA SER A 3 10.58 -5.42 20.35
C SER A 3 10.27 -3.95 20.11
N VAL A 4 9.03 -3.55 20.32
CA VAL A 4 8.56 -2.17 20.11
C VAL A 4 7.82 -1.74 21.38
N ARG A 5 8.12 -0.54 21.87
CA ARG A 5 7.38 0.10 22.96
C ARG A 5 6.30 0.99 22.35
N LEU A 6 5.04 0.75 22.69
CA LEU A 6 3.92 1.51 22.14
C LEU A 6 3.55 2.72 23.01
N GLY A 7 3.89 2.68 24.30
CA GLY A 7 3.52 3.67 25.29
C GLY A 7 2.20 3.30 25.97
N PRO A 8 1.94 3.84 27.18
CA PRO A 8 0.91 3.31 28.08
C PRO A 8 -0.50 3.31 27.47
N GLU A 9 -0.90 4.40 26.80
CA GLU A 9 -2.23 4.48 26.18
C GLU A 9 -2.44 3.45 25.07
N ARG A 10 -1.41 3.20 24.26
CA ARG A 10 -1.48 2.24 23.14
C ARG A 10 -1.38 0.80 23.64
N ASP A 11 -0.62 0.55 24.70
CA ASP A 11 -0.58 -0.76 25.37
C ASP A 11 -1.97 -1.12 25.94
N GLU A 12 -2.66 -0.17 26.57
CA GLU A 12 -4.04 -0.39 27.03
C GLU A 12 -5.03 -0.63 25.88
N GLN A 13 -4.93 0.15 24.80
CA GLN A 13 -5.78 -0.05 23.62
C GLN A 13 -5.54 -1.42 22.97
N LEU A 14 -4.29 -1.87 22.90
CA LEU A 14 -3.91 -3.18 22.41
C LEU A 14 -4.51 -4.29 23.29
N ALA A 15 -4.36 -4.20 24.61
CA ALA A 15 -4.91 -5.17 25.54
C ALA A 15 -6.45 -5.29 25.39
N ARG A 16 -7.16 -4.16 25.32
CA ARG A 16 -8.61 -4.13 25.11
C ARG A 16 -9.01 -4.75 23.78
N ALA A 17 -8.30 -4.44 22.70
CA ALA A 17 -8.61 -4.97 21.37
C ALA A 17 -8.34 -6.48 21.28
N ALA A 18 -7.22 -6.96 21.83
CA ALA A 18 -6.89 -8.37 21.88
C ALA A 18 -7.92 -9.17 22.70
N GLN A 19 -8.32 -8.63 23.86
CA GLN A 19 -9.36 -9.24 24.69
C GLN A 19 -10.72 -9.32 23.97
N ALA A 20 -11.12 -8.26 23.27
CA ALA A 20 -12.37 -8.24 22.52
C ALA A 20 -12.44 -9.32 21.42
N GLU A 21 -11.30 -9.70 20.85
CA GLU A 21 -11.18 -10.78 19.86
C GLU A 21 -10.84 -12.16 20.48
N GLY A 22 -10.68 -12.26 21.80
CA GLY A 22 -10.27 -13.50 22.48
C GLY A 22 -8.84 -13.94 22.12
N LEU A 23 -7.96 -13.00 21.77
CA LEU A 23 -6.59 -13.23 21.34
C LEU A 23 -5.58 -12.79 22.39
N THR A 24 -4.36 -13.30 22.28
CA THR A 24 -3.21 -12.67 22.97
C THR A 24 -2.80 -11.39 22.23
N GLU A 25 -2.22 -10.44 22.94
CA GLU A 25 -1.71 -9.19 22.33
C GLU A 25 -0.71 -9.45 21.19
N SER A 26 0.16 -10.46 21.36
CA SER A 26 1.11 -10.86 20.32
C SER A 26 0.41 -11.39 19.07
N GLU A 27 -0.64 -12.20 19.24
CA GLU A 27 -1.43 -12.73 18.12
C GLU A 27 -2.18 -11.61 17.39
N TYR A 28 -2.74 -10.67 18.14
CA TYR A 28 -3.39 -9.49 17.60
C TYR A 28 -2.42 -8.64 16.77
N ILE A 29 -1.22 -8.37 17.29
CA ILE A 29 -0.16 -7.64 16.57
C ILE A 29 0.21 -8.37 15.28
N ARG A 30 0.40 -9.70 15.31
CA ARG A 30 0.74 -10.47 14.11
C ARG A 30 -0.33 -10.30 13.04
N ARG A 31 -1.60 -10.50 13.38
CA ARG A 31 -2.71 -10.32 12.44
C ARG A 31 -2.80 -8.90 11.91
N ALA A 32 -2.60 -7.90 12.76
CA ALA A 32 -2.59 -6.51 12.33
C ALA A 32 -1.46 -6.21 11.34
N LEU A 33 -0.26 -6.74 11.60
CA LEU A 33 0.88 -6.63 10.70
C LEU A 33 0.64 -7.36 9.38
N ASP A 34 0.11 -8.58 9.41
CA ASP A 34 -0.20 -9.34 8.20
C ASP A 34 -1.19 -8.59 7.31
N ARG A 35 -2.24 -7.99 7.90
CA ARG A 35 -3.18 -7.12 7.17
C ARG A 35 -2.49 -5.90 6.57
N ALA A 36 -1.67 -5.20 7.35
CA ALA A 36 -0.97 -4.00 6.89
C ALA A 36 0.03 -4.32 5.76
N LEU A 37 0.73 -5.45 5.85
CA LEU A 37 1.67 -5.91 4.82
C LEU A 37 0.95 -6.40 3.57
N ALA A 38 -0.17 -7.11 3.72
CA ALA A 38 -1.01 -7.51 2.59
C ALA A 38 -1.58 -6.29 1.87
N GLU A 39 -2.05 -5.28 2.61
CA GLU A 39 -2.51 -4.01 2.02
C GLU A 39 -1.36 -3.28 1.33
N PHE A 40 -0.19 -3.21 1.96
CA PHE A 40 1.00 -2.61 1.36
C PHE A 40 1.40 -3.32 0.06
N ALA A 41 1.39 -4.65 0.04
CA ALA A 41 1.68 -5.44 -1.15
C ALA A 41 0.60 -5.26 -2.23
N ALA A 42 -0.68 -5.22 -1.84
CA ALA A 42 -1.81 -5.03 -2.76
C ALA A 42 -1.85 -3.63 -3.38
N ARG A 43 -1.22 -2.63 -2.76
CA ARG A 43 -1.13 -1.28 -3.33
C ARG A 43 -0.31 -1.25 -4.62
N GLY A 44 0.52 -2.25 -4.92
CA GLY A 44 1.34 -2.29 -6.13
C GLY A 44 2.19 -1.02 -6.32
N THR A 45 2.91 -0.93 -7.42
CA THR A 45 3.46 0.36 -7.86
C THR A 45 2.33 1.23 -8.42
N LEU A 46 2.46 2.55 -8.34
CA LEU A 46 1.51 3.48 -8.98
C LEU A 46 1.31 3.13 -10.47
N ARG A 47 2.36 2.63 -11.13
CA ARG A 47 2.32 2.10 -12.50
C ARG A 47 1.40 0.89 -12.66
N GLU A 48 1.41 -0.07 -11.73
CA GLU A 48 0.52 -1.24 -11.76
C GLU A 48 -0.94 -0.86 -11.52
N ARG A 49 -1.19 0.14 -10.65
CA ARG A 49 -2.55 0.65 -10.45
C ARG A 49 -3.06 1.45 -11.65
N LEU A 50 -2.17 2.15 -12.35
CA LEU A 50 -2.50 2.95 -13.53
C LEU A 50 -2.35 2.18 -14.83
N SER A 51 -1.86 0.94 -14.85
CA SER A 51 -1.66 0.18 -16.10
C SER A 51 -2.95 -0.08 -16.83
N ASP A 52 -4.05 -0.28 -16.10
CA ASP A 52 -5.38 -0.48 -16.69
C ASP A 52 -5.91 0.80 -17.32
N VAL A 53 -5.64 1.95 -16.69
CA VAL A 53 -5.98 3.27 -17.22
C VAL A 53 -5.11 3.60 -18.43
N ILE A 54 -3.79 3.42 -18.34
CA ILE A 54 -2.85 3.62 -19.45
C ILE A 54 -3.19 2.68 -20.60
N GLY A 55 -3.56 1.43 -20.32
CA GLY A 55 -4.00 0.44 -21.31
C GLY A 55 -5.30 0.84 -22.01
N SER A 56 -6.30 1.33 -21.26
CA SER A 56 -7.57 1.81 -21.80
C SER A 56 -7.45 3.07 -22.67
N VAL A 57 -6.46 3.93 -22.39
CA VAL A 57 -6.23 5.16 -23.16
C VAL A 57 -5.49 4.85 -24.48
N ARG A 58 -4.66 3.79 -24.52
CA ARG A 58 -3.98 3.36 -25.75
C ARG A 58 -4.91 2.87 -26.86
N SER A 59 -6.15 2.48 -26.55
CA SER A 59 -7.10 1.95 -27.55
C SER A 59 -8.01 3.01 -28.20
N SER A 60 -7.87 4.31 -27.90
CA SER A 60 -8.77 5.36 -28.44
C SER A 60 -8.04 6.56 -29.05
N GLY A 61 -7.47 6.38 -30.25
CA GLY A 61 -7.10 7.49 -31.15
C GLY A 61 -5.75 8.20 -30.90
N GLY A 62 -5.20 8.79 -31.97
CA GLY A 62 -3.81 9.27 -32.05
C GLY A 62 -3.42 10.48 -31.17
N VAL A 63 -4.38 11.12 -30.49
CA VAL A 63 -4.11 12.17 -29.50
C VAL A 63 -3.94 11.57 -28.10
N ALA A 64 -4.76 10.59 -27.74
CA ALA A 64 -4.68 9.84 -26.48
C ALA A 64 -3.37 9.03 -26.35
N ARG A 65 -2.83 8.55 -27.48
CA ARG A 65 -1.55 7.83 -27.52
C ARG A 65 -0.36 8.70 -27.12
N ARG A 66 -0.32 9.96 -27.59
CA ARG A 66 0.78 10.91 -27.31
C ARG A 66 0.78 11.42 -25.88
N THR A 67 -0.39 11.67 -25.29
CA THR A 67 -0.50 12.04 -23.88
C THR A 67 -0.15 10.89 -22.93
N SER A 68 -0.43 9.64 -23.32
CA SER A 68 -0.07 8.46 -22.54
C SER A 68 1.43 8.18 -22.53
N GLU A 69 2.13 8.38 -23.65
CA GLU A 69 3.58 8.24 -23.74
C GLU A 69 4.28 9.33 -22.93
N ALA A 70 3.87 10.60 -23.07
CA ALA A 70 4.43 11.70 -22.27
C ALA A 70 4.18 11.52 -20.77
N PHE A 71 3.02 11.02 -20.37
CA PHE A 71 2.73 10.70 -18.98
C PHE A 71 3.57 9.53 -18.47
N ALA A 72 3.75 8.48 -19.28
CA ALA A 72 4.61 7.36 -18.92
C ALA A 72 6.09 7.76 -18.77
N GLU A 73 6.57 8.69 -19.60
CA GLU A 73 7.92 9.27 -19.49
C GLU A 73 8.10 10.08 -18.20
N LEU A 74 7.14 10.95 -17.86
CA LEU A 74 7.14 11.72 -16.60
C LEU A 74 7.20 10.81 -15.36
N MET A 75 6.43 9.71 -15.37
CA MET A 75 6.44 8.75 -14.26
C MET A 75 7.76 7.97 -14.14
N ASP A 76 8.43 7.72 -15.27
CA ASP A 76 9.74 7.07 -15.29
C ASP A 76 10.88 8.01 -14.87
N GLU A 77 10.71 9.32 -15.05
CA GLU A 77 11.61 10.37 -14.54
C GLU A 77 11.48 10.56 -13.02
N GLU A 78 10.27 10.56 -12.45
CA GLU A 78 10.08 10.63 -11.00
C GLU A 78 10.79 9.49 -10.25
N ARG A 79 10.79 8.29 -10.82
CA ARG A 79 11.49 7.12 -10.25
C ARG A 79 13.02 7.28 -10.19
N LYS A 80 13.61 8.10 -11.05
CA LYS A 80 15.07 8.30 -11.14
C LYS A 80 15.58 9.44 -10.25
N ARG A 81 14.69 10.20 -9.61
CA ARG A 81 15.08 11.21 -8.63
C ARG A 81 15.35 10.51 -7.28
N PRO A 82 16.50 10.78 -6.64
CA PRO A 82 16.94 10.09 -5.43
C PRO A 82 16.08 10.38 -4.19
#